data_AF-A0A7L1HVN9-F1
#
_entry.id   AF-A0A7L1HVN9-F1
#
_cell.length_a   1.000
_cell.length_b   1.000
_cell.length_c   1.000
_cell.angle_alpha   90.00
_cell.angle_beta   90.00
_cell.angle_gamma   90.00
#
_symmetry.space_group_name_H-M   'P 1'
#
loop_
_entity.id
_entity.type
_entity.pdbx_description
1 polymer ?
#
loop_
_entity_poly.entity_id
_entity_poly.type
_entity_poly.pdbx_seq_one_letter_code
_entity_poly.pdbx_strand_id
1 'polypeptide(L)'
;CQVDLSNLSKEHTHKLEMPLEEGEGCLVLLVTLTASAAVTISDLSVTSLEDQKEREEILKRYSLMAMFHNMKDVGFLQGKVIRAEALMAADFCSKFSLLGKSDPFCVVELNNDRLLTHTVYKNLNPEWNKVFTFNVKDIHSVLEVTVYDEDRDRSADFLGKVAIPLLSV
;
A
#
# COMPACT_ATOMS: atom_id res chain seq x y z
N CYS A 1 14.65 -1.22 17.49
CA CYS A 1 15.67 -0.38 16.84
C CYS A 1 14.93 0.73 16.12
N GLN A 2 15.31 2.00 16.31
CA GLN A 2 14.66 3.15 15.68
C GLN A 2 15.64 3.87 14.76
N VAL A 3 15.18 4.27 13.56
CA VAL A 3 16.01 4.91 12.53
C VAL A 3 15.53 6.34 12.32
N ASP A 4 16.43 7.31 12.50
CA ASP A 4 16.17 8.69 12.12
C ASP A 4 16.59 8.93 10.67
N LEU A 5 15.63 9.26 9.81
CA LEU A 5 15.85 9.51 8.39
C LEU A 5 16.12 11.00 8.09
N SER A 6 15.99 11.88 9.08
CA SER A 6 16.08 13.35 8.92
C SER A 6 17.43 13.82 8.38
N ASN A 7 18.50 13.07 8.68
CA ASN A 7 19.87 13.43 8.32
C ASN A 7 20.32 12.87 6.96
N LEU A 8 19.47 12.11 6.28
CA LEU A 8 19.83 11.50 5.00
C LEU A 8 19.56 12.49 3.86
N SER A 9 20.50 12.59 2.92
CA SER A 9 20.32 13.39 1.71
C SER A 9 19.33 12.73 0.74
N LYS A 10 18.52 13.55 0.08
CA LYS A 10 17.60 13.10 -0.97
C LYS A 10 18.38 12.65 -2.22
N GLU A 11 17.77 11.76 -3.00
CA GLU A 11 18.25 11.26 -4.30
C GLU A 11 19.61 10.53 -4.24
N HIS A 12 19.98 10.09 -3.05
CA HIS A 12 21.19 9.31 -2.79
C HIS A 12 20.83 8.06 -1.98
N THR A 13 21.47 6.92 -2.30
CA THR A 13 21.30 5.68 -1.56
C THR A 13 22.24 5.63 -0.37
N HIS A 14 21.67 5.62 0.84
CA HIS A 14 22.39 5.53 2.10
C HIS A 14 22.37 4.10 2.62
N LYS A 15 23.53 3.61 3.07
CA LYS A 15 23.65 2.31 3.73
C LYS A 15 23.62 2.53 5.25
N LEU A 16 22.66 1.92 5.93
CA LEU A 16 22.51 1.96 7.38
C LEU A 16 22.72 0.55 7.93
N GLU A 17 23.59 0.42 8.91
CA GLU A 17 23.81 -0.82 9.64
C GLU A 17 23.41 -0.62 11.09
N MET A 18 22.53 -1.47 11.60
CA MET A 18 21.93 -1.27 12.92
C MET A 18 21.92 -2.57 13.72
N PRO A 19 22.42 -2.58 14.96
CA PRO A 19 22.31 -3.75 15.83
C PRO A 19 20.84 -3.98 16.23
N LEU A 20 20.46 -5.25 16.37
CA LEU A 20 19.15 -5.62 16.92
C LEU A 20 19.12 -5.34 18.43
N GLU A 21 18.00 -4.81 18.94
CA GLU A 21 17.87 -4.44 20.37
C GLU A 21 17.84 -5.64 21.31
N GLU A 22 17.34 -6.80 20.84
CA GLU A 22 17.21 -8.03 21.62
C GLU A 22 17.74 -9.25 20.84
N GLY A 23 19.04 -9.28 20.52
CA GLY A 23 19.66 -10.46 19.92
C GLY A 23 21.05 -10.22 19.33
N GLU A 24 21.72 -11.29 18.92
CA GLU A 24 22.94 -11.21 18.13
C GLU A 24 22.58 -11.05 16.64
N GLY A 25 22.89 -9.89 16.06
CA GLY A 25 22.67 -9.63 14.64
C GLY A 25 22.64 -8.13 14.29
N CYS A 26 22.84 -7.81 13.02
CA CYS A 26 22.68 -6.47 12.48
C CYS A 26 21.69 -6.46 11.30
N LEU A 27 20.89 -5.41 11.21
CA LEU A 27 20.06 -5.08 10.06
C LEU A 27 20.87 -4.15 9.14
N VAL A 28 20.98 -4.52 7.86
CA VAL A 28 21.58 -3.66 6.83
C VAL A 28 20.47 -3.14 5.92
N LEU A 29 20.22 -1.84 5.95
CA LEU A 29 19.22 -1.15 5.14
C LEU A 29 19.92 -0.30 4.07
N LEU A 30 19.42 -0.37 2.84
CA LEU A 30 19.75 0.59 1.78
C LEU A 30 18.55 1.50 1.59
N VAL A 31 18.66 2.75 2.04
CA VAL A 31 17.57 3.72 2.04
C VAL A 31 17.86 4.82 1.02
N THR A 32 16.93 5.03 0.08
CA THR A 32 17.01 6.15 -0.86
C THR A 32 15.80 7.04 -0.64
N LEU A 33 16.02 8.24 -0.11
CA LEU A 33 14.97 9.25 0.04
C LEU A 33 14.70 9.90 -1.32
N THR A 34 13.60 9.55 -1.97
CA THR A 34 13.22 10.16 -3.25
C THR A 34 12.17 11.25 -3.03
N ALA A 35 12.26 12.36 -3.77
CA ALA A 35 11.33 13.49 -3.67
C ALA A 35 9.98 13.24 -4.38
N SER A 36 9.75 12.03 -4.89
CA SER A 36 8.51 11.67 -5.55
C SER A 36 7.65 10.87 -4.58
N ALA A 37 6.42 11.33 -4.35
CA ALA A 37 5.32 10.48 -3.90
C ALA A 37 5.13 9.41 -4.99
N ALA A 38 5.89 8.33 -4.90
CA ALA A 38 5.84 7.22 -5.80
C ALA A 38 5.16 6.11 -5.02
N VAL A 39 3.84 6.10 -5.07
CA VAL A 39 3.01 5.01 -4.56
C VAL A 39 3.16 4.74 -3.06
N THR A 40 2.19 5.17 -2.26
CA THR A 40 2.25 5.03 -0.79
C THR A 40 1.06 4.28 -0.22
N ILE A 41 1.31 3.54 0.86
CA ILE A 41 0.27 3.00 1.73
C ILE A 41 0.45 3.60 3.12
N SER A 42 -0.62 4.14 3.70
CA SER A 42 -0.62 4.76 5.02
C SER A 42 -1.86 4.36 5.83
N ASP A 43 -1.82 4.61 7.13
CA ASP A 43 -2.98 4.45 8.01
C ASP A 43 -4.05 5.50 7.75
N LEU A 44 -5.31 5.17 8.03
CA LEU A 44 -6.45 6.08 7.87
C LEU A 44 -6.31 7.43 8.61
N SER A 45 -5.56 7.46 9.71
CA SER A 45 -5.26 8.66 10.49
C SER A 45 -4.32 9.64 9.78
N VAL A 46 -3.68 9.21 8.68
CA VAL A 46 -2.76 10.03 7.88
C VAL A 46 -3.48 10.44 6.59
N THR A 47 -4.45 11.35 6.72
CA THR A 47 -5.13 12.00 5.60
C THR A 47 -4.25 13.11 5.01
N SER A 48 -3.30 12.70 4.18
CA SER A 48 -2.32 13.57 3.50
C SER A 48 -2.94 14.74 2.69
N LEU A 49 -4.21 14.63 2.29
CA LEU A 49 -4.92 15.72 1.60
C LEU A 49 -5.49 16.81 2.52
N GLU A 50 -5.53 16.59 3.83
CA GLU A 50 -5.99 17.60 4.81
C GLU A 50 -4.84 18.51 5.27
N ASP A 51 -3.59 18.08 5.09
CA ASP A 51 -2.42 18.89 5.43
C ASP A 51 -2.20 19.99 4.37
N GLN A 52 -2.28 21.25 4.81
CA GLN A 52 -2.12 22.42 3.96
C GLN A 52 -0.78 22.41 3.19
N LYS A 53 0.29 21.83 3.77
CA LYS A 53 1.60 21.74 3.12
C LYS A 53 1.60 20.76 1.94
N GLU A 54 1.03 19.57 2.11
CA GLU A 54 0.96 18.59 1.03
C GLU A 54 0.09 19.10 -0.11
N ARG A 55 -1.01 19.80 0.20
CA ARG A 55 -1.84 20.47 -0.81
C ARG A 55 -1.05 21.50 -1.61
N GLU A 56 -0.22 22.31 -0.95
CA GLU A 56 0.64 23.29 -1.63
C GLU A 56 1.73 22.63 -2.48
N GLU A 57 2.33 21.53 -2.01
CA GLU A 57 3.29 20.74 -2.78
C GLU A 57 2.65 20.10 -4.03
N ILE A 58 1.44 19.57 -3.89
CA ILE A 58 0.62 19.05 -5.01
C ILE A 58 0.35 20.17 -6.02
N LEU A 59 -0.13 21.33 -5.59
CA LEU A 59 -0.43 22.46 -6.47
C LEU A 59 0.83 22.97 -7.19
N LYS A 60 1.98 22.98 -6.52
CA LYS A 60 3.25 23.37 -7.11
C LYS A 60 3.73 22.34 -8.14
N ARG A 61 3.54 21.05 -7.85
CA ARG A 61 3.90 19.92 -8.73
C ARG A 61 3.08 19.90 -10.01
N TYR A 62 1.77 20.13 -9.94
CA TYR A 62 0.87 20.16 -11.10
C TYR A 62 0.67 21.57 -11.67
N SER A 63 1.55 22.52 -11.33
CA SER A 63 1.51 23.86 -11.91
C SER A 63 1.73 23.83 -13.42
N LEU A 64 1.10 24.78 -14.14
CA LEU A 64 1.15 24.86 -15.61
C LEU A 64 2.58 24.84 -16.17
N MET A 65 3.57 25.37 -15.45
CA MET A 65 4.98 25.38 -15.86
C MET A 65 5.67 24.02 -15.69
N ALA A 66 5.28 23.22 -14.68
CA ALA A 66 5.80 21.88 -14.44
C ALA A 66 5.15 20.83 -15.35
N MET A 67 3.89 21.02 -15.75
CA MET A 67 3.19 20.15 -16.71
C MET A 67 3.91 20.04 -18.06
N PHE A 68 4.61 21.08 -18.52
CA PHE A 68 5.39 21.05 -19.76
C PHE A 68 6.65 20.16 -19.69
N HIS A 69 7.05 19.68 -18.51
CA HIS A 69 8.23 18.82 -18.33
C HIS A 69 7.91 17.32 -18.18
N ASN A 70 6.66 16.94 -17.87
CA ASN A 70 6.30 15.52 -17.68
C ASN A 70 4.87 15.19 -18.16
N MET A 71 4.70 15.05 -19.48
CA MET A 71 3.40 14.73 -20.10
C MET A 71 2.84 13.33 -19.76
N LYS A 72 3.58 12.51 -18.98
CA LYS A 72 3.13 11.18 -18.53
C LYS A 72 2.59 11.17 -17.09
N ASP A 73 2.70 12.27 -16.35
CA ASP A 73 2.16 12.38 -14.98
C ASP A 73 0.79 13.06 -15.08
N VAL A 74 -0.27 12.24 -15.22
CA VAL A 74 -1.64 12.73 -15.43
C VAL A 74 -2.25 13.20 -14.10
N GLY A 75 -1.85 12.58 -12.99
CA GLY A 75 -2.35 12.91 -11.67
C GLY A 75 -2.01 11.84 -10.64
N PHE A 76 -2.73 11.85 -9.53
CA PHE A 76 -2.66 10.80 -8.51
C PHE A 76 -4.07 10.33 -8.14
N LEU A 77 -4.16 9.08 -7.72
CA LEU A 77 -5.36 8.42 -7.22
C LEU A 77 -5.14 8.15 -5.74
N GLN A 78 -6.04 8.63 -4.88
CA GLN A 78 -6.06 8.26 -3.47
C GLN A 78 -7.33 7.48 -3.15
N GLY A 79 -7.18 6.26 -2.67
CA GLY A 79 -8.27 5.36 -2.32
C GLY A 79 -8.14 4.86 -0.88
N LYS A 80 -9.27 4.47 -0.28
CA LYS A 80 -9.32 3.91 1.08
C LYS A 80 -9.87 2.49 1.03
N VAL A 81 -9.11 1.53 1.54
CA VAL A 81 -9.58 0.16 1.77
C VAL A 81 -9.91 0.05 3.25
N ILE A 82 -11.20 0.05 3.56
CA ILE A 82 -11.70 0.07 4.94
C ILE A 82 -11.83 -1.35 5.47
N ARG A 83 -12.69 -2.16 4.86
CA ARG A 83 -13.02 -3.52 5.32
C ARG A 83 -13.60 -4.38 4.21
N ALA A 84 -13.64 -5.69 4.43
CA ALA A 84 -14.46 -6.63 3.69
C ALA A 84 -15.46 -7.31 4.64
N GLU A 85 -16.56 -7.81 4.10
CA GLU A 85 -17.62 -8.46 4.86
C GLU A 85 -17.99 -9.79 4.20
N ALA A 86 -18.34 -10.78 5.01
CA ALA A 86 -18.81 -12.10 4.58
C ALA A 86 -17.87 -12.82 3.58
N LEU A 87 -16.56 -12.80 3.85
CA LEU A 87 -15.59 -13.54 3.05
C LEU A 87 -15.82 -15.06 3.12
N MET A 88 -15.47 -15.75 2.03
CA MET A 88 -15.47 -17.21 2.01
C MET A 88 -14.38 -17.71 2.96
N ALA A 89 -14.72 -18.69 3.80
CA ALA A 89 -13.72 -19.38 4.60
C ALA A 89 -12.89 -20.31 3.69
N ALA A 90 -11.57 -20.10 3.65
CA ALA A 90 -10.64 -20.97 2.94
C ALA A 90 -9.93 -21.97 3.88
N ASP A 91 -9.79 -21.66 5.18
CA ASP A 91 -9.19 -22.55 6.19
C ASP A 91 -10.17 -23.63 6.70
N PHE A 92 -10.80 -24.41 5.81
CA PHE A 92 -11.60 -25.57 6.22
C PHE A 92 -10.75 -26.79 6.62
N CYS A 93 -9.42 -26.70 6.54
CA CYS A 93 -8.53 -27.86 6.60
C CYS A 93 -7.85 -28.15 7.96
N SER A 94 -8.09 -27.36 9.01
CA SER A 94 -7.65 -27.78 10.35
C SER A 94 -8.73 -28.60 11.01
N LYS A 95 -8.51 -29.92 11.12
CA LYS A 95 -9.38 -30.96 11.73
C LYS A 95 -9.87 -30.66 13.17
N PHE A 96 -9.60 -29.48 13.72
CA PHE A 96 -9.93 -29.08 15.09
C PHE A 96 -10.75 -27.77 15.19
N SER A 97 -10.92 -26.99 14.10
CA SER A 97 -11.76 -25.77 14.12
C SER A 97 -13.08 -26.02 13.41
N LEU A 98 -14.18 -26.08 14.17
CA LEU A 98 -15.54 -26.30 13.67
C LEU A 98 -16.13 -25.10 12.89
N LEU A 99 -15.41 -23.98 12.80
CA LEU A 99 -15.71 -22.83 11.93
C LEU A 99 -14.49 -22.60 11.04
N GLY A 100 -14.64 -22.79 9.72
CA GLY A 100 -13.63 -22.35 8.75
C GLY A 100 -13.45 -20.84 8.88
N LYS A 101 -12.21 -20.39 8.90
CA LYS A 101 -11.86 -18.97 8.94
C LYS A 101 -10.92 -18.66 7.77
N SER A 102 -10.54 -17.40 7.67
CA SER A 102 -9.51 -16.94 6.74
C SER A 102 -8.67 -15.90 7.46
N ASP A 103 -7.44 -15.77 7.03
CA ASP A 103 -6.44 -14.76 7.32
C ASP A 103 -6.35 -13.77 6.12
N PRO A 104 -7.38 -12.94 5.86
CA PRO A 104 -7.43 -12.14 4.64
C PRO A 104 -6.49 -10.92 4.64
N PHE A 105 -5.90 -10.65 3.48
CA PHE A 105 -5.22 -9.41 3.13
C PHE A 105 -5.66 -8.90 1.76
N CYS A 106 -5.52 -7.60 1.53
CA CYS A 106 -5.93 -6.94 0.30
C CYS A 106 -4.70 -6.47 -0.48
N VAL A 107 -4.72 -6.71 -1.78
CA VAL A 107 -3.74 -6.26 -2.77
C VAL A 107 -4.42 -5.23 -3.65
N VAL A 108 -3.83 -4.04 -3.77
CA VAL A 108 -4.30 -2.97 -4.64
C VAL A 108 -3.26 -2.74 -5.71
N GLU A 109 -3.68 -2.81 -6.97
CA GLU A 109 -2.82 -2.75 -8.15
C GLU A 109 -3.32 -1.67 -9.11
N LEU A 110 -2.40 -0.82 -9.57
CA LEU A 110 -2.65 0.13 -10.65
C LEU A 110 -1.46 0.09 -11.61
N ASN A 111 -1.68 -0.38 -12.84
CA ASN A 111 -0.63 -0.59 -13.83
C ASN A 111 0.45 -1.57 -13.35
N ASN A 112 1.66 -1.08 -13.09
CA ASN A 112 2.81 -1.87 -12.60
C ASN A 112 3.05 -1.67 -11.09
N ASP A 113 2.25 -0.82 -10.45
CA ASP A 113 2.41 -0.44 -9.06
C ASP A 113 1.45 -1.30 -8.21
N ARG A 114 1.99 -1.94 -7.17
CA ARG A 114 1.27 -2.90 -6.31
C ARG A 114 1.52 -2.57 -4.84
N LEU A 115 0.45 -2.48 -4.07
CA LEU A 115 0.49 -2.25 -2.62
C LEU A 115 -0.35 -3.31 -1.90
N LEU A 116 0.06 -3.69 -0.69
CA LEU A 116 -0.59 -4.74 0.10
C LEU A 116 -0.94 -4.22 1.50
N THR A 117 -2.11 -4.61 2.02
CA THR A 117 -2.45 -4.39 3.43
C THR A 117 -1.72 -5.37 4.34
N HIS A 118 -1.83 -5.14 5.65
CA HIS A 118 -1.55 -6.18 6.63
C HIS A 118 -2.61 -7.30 6.55
N THR A 119 -2.25 -8.48 7.03
CA THR A 119 -3.14 -9.63 7.17
C THR A 119 -3.94 -9.56 8.45
N VAL A 120 -5.25 -9.82 8.38
CA VAL A 120 -6.14 -9.89 9.54
C VAL A 120 -6.46 -11.36 9.83
N TYR A 121 -5.90 -11.90 10.91
CA TYR A 121 -6.02 -13.33 11.19
C TYR A 121 -7.42 -13.75 11.65
N LYS A 122 -7.88 -14.90 11.15
CA LYS A 122 -9.04 -15.65 11.62
C LYS A 122 -10.32 -14.83 11.64
N ASN A 123 -10.54 -14.05 10.59
CA ASN A 123 -11.65 -13.11 10.48
C ASN A 123 -12.23 -13.06 9.05
N LEU A 124 -13.52 -13.41 8.91
CA LEU A 124 -14.25 -13.30 7.64
C LEU A 124 -14.79 -11.89 7.36
N ASN A 125 -14.63 -10.97 8.31
CA ASN A 125 -15.01 -9.57 8.19
C ASN A 125 -13.81 -8.67 8.58
N PRO A 126 -12.72 -8.70 7.80
CA PRO A 126 -11.50 -7.99 8.16
C PRO A 126 -11.67 -6.48 8.00
N GLU A 127 -11.06 -5.73 8.91
CA GLU A 127 -10.93 -4.27 8.79
C GLU A 127 -9.44 -3.92 8.64
N TRP A 128 -9.09 -3.26 7.53
CA TRP A 128 -7.70 -2.86 7.26
C TRP A 128 -7.46 -1.38 7.50
N ASN A 129 -8.44 -0.52 7.22
CA ASN A 129 -8.37 0.93 7.41
C ASN A 129 -7.09 1.55 6.82
N LYS A 130 -6.77 1.22 5.56
CA LYS A 130 -5.58 1.71 4.85
C LYS A 130 -5.92 2.68 3.74
N VAL A 131 -5.08 3.69 3.59
CA VAL A 131 -5.11 4.67 2.49
C VAL A 131 -4.02 4.29 1.51
N PHE A 132 -4.35 4.30 0.23
CA PHE A 132 -3.43 4.01 -0.87
C PHE A 132 -3.37 5.22 -1.77
N THR A 133 -2.16 5.62 -2.16
CA THR A 133 -1.94 6.67 -3.15
C THR A 133 -1.15 6.08 -4.30
N PHE A 134 -1.62 6.27 -5.54
CA PHE A 134 -0.95 5.84 -6.76
C PHE A 134 -0.78 7.01 -7.73
N ASN A 135 0.27 6.97 -8.54
CA ASN A 135 0.43 7.92 -9.65
C ASN A 135 -0.35 7.41 -10.87
N VAL A 136 -1.19 8.26 -11.44
CA VAL A 136 -1.97 7.97 -12.63
C VAL A 136 -1.15 8.37 -13.84
N LYS A 137 -0.70 7.35 -14.59
CA LYS A 137 0.04 7.52 -15.85
C LYS A 137 -0.88 7.50 -17.08
N ASP A 138 -2.02 6.82 -16.94
CA ASP A 138 -3.04 6.69 -17.98
C ASP A 138 -4.42 6.72 -17.30
N ILE A 139 -5.32 7.56 -17.82
CA ILE A 139 -6.71 7.66 -17.34
C ILE A 139 -7.55 6.45 -17.73
N HIS A 140 -7.13 5.69 -18.75
CA HIS A 140 -7.78 4.45 -19.15
C HIS A 140 -7.35 3.25 -18.29
N SER A 141 -6.44 3.44 -17.33
CA SER A 141 -6.04 2.40 -16.38
C SER A 141 -7.24 1.91 -15.55
N VAL A 142 -7.07 0.70 -15.00
CA VAL A 142 -8.04 0.06 -14.11
C VAL A 142 -7.36 -0.18 -12.77
N LEU A 143 -7.96 0.31 -11.69
CA LEU A 143 -7.56 -0.03 -10.33
C LEU A 143 -8.11 -1.42 -10.00
N GLU A 144 -7.22 -2.35 -9.69
CA GLU A 144 -7.59 -3.70 -9.29
C GLU A 144 -7.42 -3.87 -7.78
N VAL A 145 -8.45 -4.37 -7.12
CA VAL A 145 -8.47 -4.65 -5.68
C VAL A 145 -8.76 -6.13 -5.52
N THR A 146 -7.78 -6.88 -5.03
CA THR A 146 -7.88 -8.34 -4.88
C THR A 146 -7.71 -8.72 -3.42
N VAL A 147 -8.61 -9.53 -2.89
CA VAL A 147 -8.52 -10.08 -1.53
C VAL A 147 -8.03 -11.52 -1.62
N TYR A 148 -7.03 -11.83 -0.81
CA TYR A 148 -6.44 -13.16 -0.69
C TYR A 148 -6.49 -13.64 0.75
N ASP A 149 -6.43 -14.95 0.94
CA ASP A 149 -6.25 -15.62 2.22
C ASP A 149 -4.77 -15.97 2.41
N GLU A 150 -4.13 -15.53 3.49
CA GLU A 150 -2.74 -15.87 3.77
C GLU A 150 -2.63 -17.22 4.48
N ASP A 151 -2.09 -18.21 3.79
CA ASP A 151 -1.77 -19.50 4.38
C ASP A 151 -0.27 -19.64 4.65
N ARG A 152 0.08 -20.15 5.83
CA ARG A 152 1.49 -20.34 6.24
C ARG A 152 2.23 -21.41 5.42
N ASP A 153 1.49 -22.37 4.88
CA ASP A 153 2.06 -23.59 4.27
C ASP A 153 1.79 -23.70 2.75
N ARG A 154 1.04 -22.76 2.15
CA ARG A 154 0.70 -22.76 0.71
C ARG A 154 0.67 -21.34 0.13
N SER A 155 0.54 -21.25 -1.18
CA SER A 155 0.27 -19.96 -1.85
C SER A 155 -1.05 -19.40 -1.36
N ALA A 156 -1.12 -18.08 -1.19
CA ALA A 156 -2.33 -17.41 -0.75
C ALA A 156 -3.55 -17.75 -1.64
N ASP A 157 -4.66 -18.13 -1.02
CA ASP A 157 -5.89 -18.49 -1.73
C ASP A 157 -6.63 -17.23 -2.20
N PHE A 158 -7.19 -17.26 -3.41
CA PHE A 158 -7.97 -16.15 -3.93
C PHE A 158 -9.36 -16.09 -3.29
N LEU A 159 -9.72 -14.96 -2.67
CA LEU A 159 -11.04 -14.76 -2.05
C LEU A 159 -11.98 -13.89 -2.88
N GLY A 160 -11.45 -12.97 -3.70
CA GLY A 160 -12.26 -12.13 -4.57
C GLY A 160 -11.49 -10.98 -5.21
N LYS A 161 -12.04 -10.40 -6.27
CA LYS A 161 -11.45 -9.26 -6.99
C LYS A 161 -12.50 -8.29 -7.48
N VAL A 162 -12.18 -7.00 -7.42
CA VAL A 162 -12.92 -5.91 -8.03
C VAL A 162 -11.99 -5.13 -8.94
N ALA A 163 -12.49 -4.74 -10.12
CA ALA A 163 -11.76 -3.93 -11.09
C ALA A 163 -12.54 -2.63 -11.32
N ILE A 164 -11.90 -1.48 -11.08
CA ILE A 164 -12.51 -0.14 -11.12
C ILE A 164 -11.79 0.68 -12.21
N PRO A 165 -12.41 0.89 -13.38
CA PRO A 165 -11.85 1.78 -14.39
C PRO A 165 -11.79 3.21 -13.87
N LEU A 166 -10.67 3.90 -14.05
CA LEU A 166 -10.50 5.26 -13.49
C LEU A 166 -11.45 6.28 -14.12
N LEU A 167 -11.95 6.04 -15.34
CA LEU A 167 -12.95 6.89 -16.00
C LEU A 167 -14.39 6.70 -15.48
N SER A 168 -14.64 5.66 -14.69
CA SER A 168 -15.97 5.38 -14.14
C SER A 168 -16.24 6.09 -12.82
N VAL A 169 -15.29 6.90 -12.34
CA VAL A 169 -15.29 7.56 -11.03
C VAL A 169 -15.61 9.04 -11.16
#